data_AF-A0A7X1LA25-F1
#
_entry.id   AF-A0A7X1LA25-F1
#
_cell.length_a   1.000
_cell.length_b   1.000
_cell.length_c   1.000
_cell.angle_alpha   90.00
_cell.angle_beta   90.00
_cell.angle_gamma   90.00
#
_symmetry.space_group_name_H-M   'P 1'
#
loop_
_entity.id
_entity.type
_entity.pdbx_description
1 polymer ?
#
loop_
_entity_poly.entity_id
_entity_poly.type
_entity_poly.pdbx_seq_one_letter_code
_entity_poly.pdbx_strand_id
1 'polypeptide(L)' 'MKCPKCQHDNREEAKFCDQCGHNFQSPETTSPIDFTQPHSYTPKFLADKILTSRSAMEGERKRVTVLPYPYKAP' A
#
# COMPACT_ATOMS: atom_id res chain seq x y z
N MET A 1 -18.70 -4.39 -14.36
CA MET A 1 -17.82 -3.77 -15.37
C MET A 1 -16.70 -4.72 -15.75
N LYS A 2 -16.38 -4.82 -17.05
CA LYS A 2 -15.29 -5.68 -17.56
C LYS A 2 -13.94 -5.00 -17.37
N CYS A 3 -12.99 -5.71 -16.78
CA CYS A 3 -11.61 -5.22 -16.69
C CYS A 3 -10.98 -5.13 -18.09
N PRO A 4 -10.39 -4.00 -18.51
CA PRO A 4 -9.76 -3.90 -19.83
C PRO A 4 -8.48 -4.74 -19.94
N LYS A 5 -7.85 -5.08 -18.80
CA LYS A 5 -6.60 -5.86 -18.76
C LYS A 5 -6.81 -7.37 -18.80
N CYS A 6 -7.81 -7.89 -18.09
CA CYS A 6 -8.03 -9.34 -17.95
C CYS A 6 -9.45 -9.81 -18.26
N GLN A 7 -10.35 -8.89 -18.63
CA GLN A 7 -11.75 -9.17 -19.01
C GLN A 7 -12.63 -9.82 -17.92
N HIS A 8 -12.13 -9.88 -16.68
CA HIS A 8 -12.90 -10.28 -15.52
C HIS A 8 -14.09 -9.34 -15.29
N ASP A 9 -15.23 -9.87 -14.84
CA ASP A 9 -16.37 -9.07 -14.42
C ASP A 9 -16.18 -8.58 -12.99
N ASN A 10 -16.17 -7.27 -12.79
CA ASN A 10 -16.02 -6.64 -11.49
C ASN A 10 -17.30 -5.88 -11.12
N ARG A 11 -17.47 -5.61 -9.82
CA ARG A 11 -18.53 -4.70 -9.34
C ARG A 11 -18.36 -3.30 -9.97
N GLU A 12 -19.46 -2.59 -10.20
CA GLU A 12 -19.41 -1.25 -10.83
C GLU A 12 -18.65 -0.22 -9.99
N GLU A 13 -18.62 -0.40 -8.67
CA GLU A 13 -17.92 0.47 -7.72
C GLU A 13 -16.48 -0.02 -7.39
N ALA A 14 -15.99 -1.06 -8.08
CA ALA A 14 -14.67 -1.61 -7.80
C ALA A 14 -13.56 -0.59 -8.14
N LYS A 15 -12.70 -0.26 -7.18
CA LYS A 15 -11.53 0.62 -7.40
C LYS A 15 -10.39 -0.10 -8.13
N PHE A 16 -10.28 -1.41 -7.91
CA PHE A 16 -9.28 -2.28 -8.52
C PHE A 16 -9.97 -3.53 -9.06
N CYS A 17 -9.34 -4.20 -10.03
CA CYS A 17 -9.81 -5.48 -10.52
C CYS A 17 -9.53 -6.60 -9.50
N ASP A 18 -10.58 -7.35 -9.16
CA ASP A 18 -10.56 -8.45 -8.18
C ASP A 18 -9.68 -9.64 -8.60
N GLN A 19 -9.37 -9.75 -9.90
CA GLN A 19 -8.54 -10.83 -10.43
C GLN A 19 -7.09 -10.40 -10.70
N CYS A 20 -6.86 -9.21 -11.25
CA CYS A 20 -5.54 -8.82 -11.75
C CYS A 20 -4.95 -7.54 -11.11
N GLY A 21 -5.70 -6.90 -10.22
CA GLY A 21 -5.28 -5.68 -9.50
C GLY A 21 -5.20 -4.42 -10.38
N HIS A 22 -5.71 -4.43 -11.62
CA HIS A 22 -5.76 -3.23 -12.45
C HIS A 22 -6.58 -2.13 -11.76
N ASN A 23 -5.98 -0.94 -11.59
CA ASN A 23 -6.65 0.21 -11.01
C ASN A 23 -7.62 0.84 -12.04
N PHE A 24 -8.89 0.97 -11.67
CA PHE A 24 -9.92 1.62 -12.49
C PHE A 24 -9.98 3.14 -12.28
N GLN A 25 -9.35 3.65 -11.22
CA GLN A 25 -9.23 5.07 -10.98
C GLN A 25 -8.13 5.64 -11.90
N SER A 26 -8.40 6.78 -12.54
CA SER A 26 -7.37 7.60 -13.15
C SER A 26 -6.28 7.88 -12.10
N PRO A 27 -5.00 8.01 -12.51
CA PRO A 27 -3.96 8.50 -11.60
C PRO A 27 -4.26 9.97 -11.27
N GLU A 28 -5.25 10.21 -10.42
CA GLU A 28 -5.41 11.45 -9.68
C GLU A 28 -4.18 11.50 -8.77
N THR A 29 -3.18 12.23 -9.26
CA THR A 29 -1.97 12.71 -8.60
C THR A 29 -1.81 12.13 -7.18
N THR A 30 -1.17 10.98 -7.07
CA THR A 30 -0.51 10.65 -5.80
C THR A 30 0.53 11.74 -5.59
N SER A 31 0.19 12.75 -4.79
CA SER A 31 1.17 13.69 -4.28
C SER A 31 2.36 12.88 -3.78
N PRO A 32 3.60 13.27 -4.12
CA PRO A 32 4.80 12.56 -3.67
C PRO A 32 4.65 12.21 -2.18
N ILE A 33 4.82 10.93 -1.84
CA ILE A 33 4.76 10.50 -0.45
C ILE A 33 5.88 11.26 0.28
N ASP A 34 5.51 12.15 1.19
CA ASP A 34 6.48 12.87 2.00
C ASP A 34 7.01 11.95 3.09
N PHE A 35 8.15 11.31 2.82
CA PHE A 35 8.83 10.41 3.75
C PHE A 35 9.37 11.13 5.00
N THR A 36 9.27 12.46 5.08
CA THR A 36 9.65 13.22 6.27
C THR A 36 8.53 13.32 7.30
N GLN A 37 7.29 12.98 6.94
CA GLN A 37 6.15 13.06 7.84
C GLN A 37 5.54 11.68 8.15
N PRO A 38 5.30 11.33 9.43
CA PRO A 38 4.68 10.06 9.78
C PRO A 38 3.23 10.01 9.28
N HIS A 39 2.86 8.94 8.59
CA HIS A 39 1.46 8.71 8.24
C HIS A 39 0.61 8.59 9.52
N SER A 40 -0.65 9.02 9.46
CA SER A 40 -1.61 9.07 10.58
C SER A 40 -1.75 7.76 11.38
N TYR A 41 -1.34 6.63 10.81
CA TYR A 41 -1.36 5.32 11.47
C TYR A 41 -0.16 5.07 12.42
N THR A 42 0.86 5.94 12.45
CA THR A 42 1.96 5.87 13.41
C THR A 42 1.76 6.85 14.57
N PRO A 43 1.40 6.37 15.78
CA PRO A 43 1.36 7.18 16.99
C PRO A 43 2.65 7.98 17.20
N LYS A 44 2.54 9.20 17.74
CA LYS A 44 3.68 10.12 17.93
C LYS A 44 4.88 9.45 18.60
N PHE A 45 4.67 8.70 19.69
CA PHE A 45 5.76 8.02 20.40
C PHE A 45 6.50 6.98 19.54
N LEU A 46 5.82 6.32 18.59
CA LEU A 46 6.45 5.39 17.65
C LEU A 46 7.21 6.15 16.57
N ALA A 47 6.64 7.24 16.05
CA ALA A 47 7.33 8.11 15.09
C ALA A 47 8.64 8.65 15.69
N ASP A 48 8.60 9.17 16.91
CA ASP A 48 9.78 9.69 17.61
C ASP A 48 10.84 8.60 17.81
N LYS A 49 10.41 7.38 18.17
CA LYS A 49 11.31 6.24 18.33
C LYS A 49 11.94 5.80 17.00
N ILE A 50 11.18 5.79 15.91
CA ILE A 50 11.69 5.45 14.57
C ILE A 50 12.72 6.50 14.12
N LEU A 51 12.40 7.79 14.28
CA LEU A 51 13.27 8.89 13.86
C LEU A 51 14.58 8.92 14.66
N THR A 52 14.51 8.74 15.98
CA THR A 52 15.70 8.75 16.87
C THR A 52 16.60 7.52 16.71
N SER A 53 16.05 6.37 16.33
CA SER A 53 16.82 5.12 16.14
C SER A 53 17.26 4.85 14.70
N ARG A 54 16.82 5.67 13.73
CA ARG A 54 17.07 5.49 12.31
C ARG A 54 18.54 5.30 11.97
N SER A 55 19.41 6.20 12.41
CA SER A 55 20.85 6.18 12.07
C SER A 55 21.59 4.94 12.61
N ALA A 56 21.07 4.30 13.67
CA ALA A 56 21.63 3.09 14.24
C ALA A 56 21.24 1.82 13.46
N MET A 57 20.13 1.86 12.71
CA MET A 57 19.62 0.72 11.93
C MET A 57 19.87 0.87 10.42
N GLU A 58 20.24 2.06 9.94
CA GLU A 58 20.59 2.29 8.54
C GLU A 58 21.76 1.40 8.10
N GLY A 59 21.50 0.55 7.09
CA GLY A 59 22.48 -0.41 6.56
C GLY A 59 22.26 -1.85 7.00
N GLU A 60 21.47 -2.10 8.07
CA GLU A 60 21.10 -3.46 8.48
C GLU A 60 19.99 -4.01 7.55
N ARG A 61 20.27 -5.09 6.83
CA ARG A 61 19.29 -5.76 5.95
C ARG A 61 18.78 -7.05 6.60
N LYS A 62 17.52 -7.06 7.06
CA LYS A 62 16.85 -8.25 7.61
C LYS A 62 15.90 -8.86 6.58
N ARG A 63 15.87 -10.19 6.49
CA ARG A 63 14.91 -10.92 5.65
C ARG A 63 13.55 -10.90 6.34
N VAL A 64 12.58 -10.21 5.77
CA VAL A 64 11.21 -10.11 6.29
C VAL A 64 10.29 -10.95 5.40
N THR A 65 9.43 -11.77 6.01
CA THR A 65 8.37 -12.50 5.31
C THR A 65 7.04 -11.88 5.69
N VAL A 66 6.28 -11.42 4.70
CA VAL A 66 4.94 -10.87 4.87
C VAL A 66 3.94 -11.92 4.44
N LEU A 67 3.01 -12.28 5.33
CA LEU A 67 1.87 -13.11 4.98
C LEU A 67 0.72 -12.19 4.54
N PRO A 68 0.33 -12.17 3.26
CA PRO A 68 -0.83 -11.42 2.82
C PRO A 68 -2.11 -12.05 3.39
N TYR A 69 -3.06 -11.21 3.80
CA TYR A 69 -4.39 -11.68 4.15
C TYR A 69 -5.10 -12.20 2.89
N PRO A 70 -5.73 -13.40 2.93
CA PRO A 70 -6.39 -13.95 1.76
C PRO A 70 -7.56 -13.05 1.33
N TYR A 71 -7.51 -12.57 0.10
CA TYR A 71 -8.65 -11.92 -0.52
C TYR A 71 -9.71 -12.98 -0.84
N LYS A 72 -10.90 -12.84 -0.25
CA LYS A 72 -12.08 -13.64 -0.62
C LYS A 72 -12.77 -12.94 -1.78
N ALA A 73 -12.57 -13.44 -2.99
CA ALA A 73 -13.34 -13.00 -4.15
C ALA A 73 -14.84 -13.34 -3.93
N PRO A 74 -15.77 -12.42 -4.23
CA PRO A 74 -17.20 -12.70 -4.26
C PRO A 74 -17.57 -13.67 -5.39
#